data_AF-A0A970LIC8-F1
#
_entry.id   AF-A0A970LIC8-F1
#
_cell.length_a   1.000
_cell.length_b   1.000
_cell.length_c   1.000
_cell.angle_alpha   90.00
_cell.angle_beta   90.00
_cell.angle_gamma   90.00
#
_symmetry.space_group_name_H-M   'P 1'
#
loop_
_entity.id
_entity.type
_entity.pdbx_description
1 polymer ?
#
loop_
_entity_poly.entity_id
_entity_poly.type
_entity_poly.pdbx_seq_one_letter_code
_entity_poly.pdbx_strand_id
1 'polypeptide(L)'
;MQQDMIAILDTGSTDNARLARAVRALGVYSEIHPHDIPAETLFALPGLKGVILNGGPNRIVDGSLVDAADAVYAGPVPVLTIDHAARRPADLDGMPADDAALAESLRPFLFDQCGAEKTWDMDTFVADQVDRIRRQVGDGKVLLALSGGVDSSVVAALLIRAIGKQLHCVHVNHGLMRKGESEQVLEVFRGQLDANLVFVDASERFLGKLTGVSDPEQKRKIIGSEFIRVFEE
;
A
#
# COMPACT_ATOMS: atom_id res chain seq x y z
N MET A 1 4.20 -19.35 1.90
CA MET A 1 5.26 -19.68 0.91
C MET A 1 6.07 -18.41 0.69
N GLN A 2 7.38 -18.47 0.45
CA GLN A 2 8.13 -17.23 0.19
C GLN A 2 7.76 -16.71 -1.20
N GLN A 3 7.30 -15.46 -1.29
CA GLN A 3 6.92 -14.83 -2.55
C GLN A 3 8.18 -14.41 -3.30
N ASP A 4 8.17 -14.59 -4.62
CA ASP A 4 9.19 -14.02 -5.49
C ASP A 4 8.95 -12.52 -5.62
N MET A 5 10.03 -11.75 -5.49
CA MET A 5 9.98 -10.30 -5.33
C MET A 5 10.94 -9.59 -6.28
N ILE A 6 10.47 -8.46 -6.82
CA ILE A 6 11.29 -7.49 -7.54
C ILE A 6 11.43 -6.22 -6.70
N ALA A 7 12.66 -5.78 -6.46
CA ALA A 7 12.92 -4.49 -5.85
C ALA A 7 12.95 -3.41 -6.94
N ILE A 8 12.25 -2.30 -6.71
CA ILE A 8 12.30 -1.11 -7.56
C ILE A 8 13.07 -0.04 -6.79
N LEU A 9 14.26 0.32 -7.28
CA LEU A 9 15.02 1.43 -6.71
C LEU A 9 14.61 2.72 -7.41
N ASP A 10 14.10 3.67 -6.63
CA ASP A 10 13.69 4.97 -7.13
C ASP A 10 14.92 5.86 -7.37
N THR A 11 15.26 6.07 -8.65
CA THR A 11 16.32 6.98 -9.08
C THR A 11 15.77 8.28 -9.68
N GLY A 12 14.55 8.67 -9.29
CA GLY A 12 13.95 9.97 -9.62
C GLY A 12 12.74 9.92 -10.56
N SER A 13 12.03 8.79 -10.59
CA SER A 13 10.84 8.61 -11.43
C SER A 13 9.56 9.14 -10.79
N THR A 14 8.63 9.63 -11.61
CA THR A 14 7.24 9.89 -11.18
C THR A 14 6.34 8.65 -11.25
N ASP A 15 6.85 7.55 -11.81
CA ASP A 15 6.05 6.38 -12.21
C ASP A 15 6.33 5.13 -11.39
N ASN A 16 7.07 5.23 -10.27
CA ASN A 16 7.39 4.08 -9.40
C ASN A 16 6.16 3.29 -8.97
N ALA A 17 5.07 3.97 -8.59
CA ALA A 17 3.82 3.30 -8.20
C ALA A 17 3.11 2.61 -9.38
N ARG A 18 3.23 3.15 -10.60
CA ARG A 18 2.69 2.52 -11.81
C ARG A 18 3.49 1.26 -12.15
N LEU A 19 4.81 1.36 -12.14
CA LEU A 19 5.73 0.23 -12.34
C LEU A 19 5.48 -0.89 -11.31
N ALA A 20 5.40 -0.54 -10.02
CA ALA A 20 5.14 -1.51 -8.96
C ALA A 20 3.76 -2.18 -9.09
N ARG A 21 2.75 -1.49 -9.62
CA ARG A 21 1.45 -2.11 -9.92
C ARG A 21 1.52 -3.03 -11.13
N ALA A 22 2.27 -2.66 -12.17
CA ALA A 22 2.46 -3.51 -13.36
C ALA A 22 3.16 -4.83 -13.02
N VAL A 23 4.21 -4.82 -12.18
CA VAL A 23 4.87 -6.04 -11.69
C VAL A 23 3.88 -6.93 -10.93
N ARG A 24 3.10 -6.35 -10.00
CA ARG A 24 2.05 -7.08 -9.25
C ARG A 24 0.95 -7.63 -10.14
N ALA A 25 0.53 -6.89 -11.16
CA ALA A 25 -0.47 -7.34 -12.13
C ALA A 25 0.01 -8.53 -12.97
N LEU A 26 1.32 -8.69 -13.13
CA LEU A 26 1.94 -9.86 -13.78
C LEU A 26 2.07 -11.07 -12.84
N GLY A 27 1.70 -10.93 -11.56
CA GLY A 27 1.70 -12.01 -10.57
C GLY A 27 3.00 -12.14 -9.77
N VAL A 28 3.85 -11.11 -9.75
CA VAL A 28 5.10 -11.10 -8.98
C VAL A 28 5.03 -9.99 -7.91
N TYR A 29 5.50 -10.26 -6.69
CA TYR A 29 5.51 -9.24 -5.64
C TYR A 29 6.54 -8.16 -5.97
N SER A 30 6.30 -6.93 -5.49
CA SER A 30 7.26 -5.85 -5.67
C SER A 30 7.27 -4.90 -4.48
N GLU A 31 8.43 -4.31 -4.22
CA GLU A 31 8.63 -3.25 -3.23
C GLU A 31 9.40 -2.08 -3.86
N ILE A 32 9.11 -0.86 -3.41
CA ILE A 32 9.83 0.34 -3.82
C ILE A 32 10.79 0.70 -2.68
N HIS A 33 12.06 0.86 -2.99
CA HIS A 33 13.11 1.23 -2.06
C HIS A 33 13.84 2.49 -2.54
N PRO A 34 14.48 3.25 -1.63
CA PRO A 34 15.34 4.34 -2.04
C PRO A 34 16.58 3.81 -2.76
N HIS A 35 17.13 4.60 -3.69
CA HIS A 35 18.33 4.24 -4.47
C HIS A 35 19.57 3.94 -3.63
N ASP A 36 19.66 4.51 -2.43
CA ASP A 36 20.78 4.40 -1.51
C ASP A 36 20.63 3.25 -0.49
N ILE A 37 19.64 2.36 -0.68
CA ILE A 37 19.54 1.13 0.12
C ILE A 37 20.90 0.39 0.08
N PRO A 38 21.49 0.04 1.25
CA PRO A 38 22.74 -0.71 1.26
C PRO A 38 22.58 -2.03 0.50
N ALA A 39 23.54 -2.35 -0.36
CA ALA A 39 23.46 -3.55 -1.21
C ALA A 39 23.31 -4.85 -0.39
N GLU A 40 23.94 -4.91 0.78
CA GLU A 40 23.76 -6.02 1.73
C GLU A 40 22.30 -6.17 2.19
N THR A 41 21.63 -5.05 2.49
CA THR A 41 20.23 -5.04 2.90
C THR A 41 19.33 -5.41 1.73
N LEU A 42 19.60 -4.87 0.55
CA LEU A 42 18.87 -5.19 -0.68
C LEU A 42 18.92 -6.69 -0.97
N PHE A 43 20.12 -7.29 -1.01
CA PHE A 43 20.28 -8.71 -1.32
C PHE A 43 19.85 -9.65 -0.19
N ALA A 44 19.62 -9.13 1.02
CA ALA A 44 19.01 -9.87 2.12
C ALA A 44 17.48 -9.90 2.05
N LEU A 45 16.85 -9.15 1.12
CA LEU A 45 15.39 -9.14 1.02
C LEU A 45 14.85 -10.53 0.65
N PRO A 46 13.87 -11.06 1.41
CA PRO A 46 13.30 -12.38 1.15
C PRO A 46 12.72 -12.50 -0.26
N GLY A 47 13.20 -13.48 -1.03
CA GLY A 47 12.64 -13.81 -2.34
C GLY A 47 13.04 -12.84 -3.45
N LEU A 48 14.05 -11.98 -3.24
CA LEU A 48 14.54 -11.08 -4.28
C LEU A 48 15.01 -11.88 -5.51
N LYS A 49 14.40 -11.60 -6.67
CA LYS A 49 14.74 -12.21 -7.96
C LYS A 49 15.38 -11.23 -8.94
N GLY A 50 15.17 -9.93 -8.76
CA GLY A 50 15.67 -8.91 -9.66
C GLY A 50 15.47 -7.51 -9.12
N VAL A 51 16.21 -6.56 -9.70
CA VAL A 51 16.16 -5.14 -9.34
C VAL A 51 15.82 -4.31 -10.58
N ILE A 52 14.92 -3.35 -10.44
CA ILE A 52 14.65 -2.34 -11.47
C ILE A 52 15.14 -0.98 -10.96
N LEU A 53 16.07 -0.35 -11.67
CA LEU A 53 16.46 1.04 -11.45
C LEU A 53 15.53 1.91 -12.30
N ASN A 54 14.63 2.63 -11.65
CA ASN A 54 13.61 3.42 -12.33
C ASN A 54 13.96 4.91 -12.24
N GLY A 55 14.60 5.39 -13.31
CA GLY A 55 14.97 6.78 -13.49
C GLY A 55 13.81 7.65 -13.93
N GLY A 56 14.06 8.95 -14.02
CA GLY A 56 13.06 9.90 -14.47
C GLY A 56 13.47 11.35 -14.29
N PRO A 57 12.52 12.30 -14.33
CA PRO A 57 12.84 13.73 -14.40
C PRO A 57 13.58 14.25 -13.16
N ASN A 58 13.47 13.58 -12.01
CA ASN A 58 14.07 14.02 -10.75
C ASN A 58 15.40 13.32 -10.44
N ARG A 59 16.07 12.75 -11.45
CA ARG A 59 17.33 11.99 -11.27
C ARG A 59 18.54 12.82 -10.87
N ILE A 60 18.43 14.15 -10.82
CA ILE A 60 19.53 15.04 -10.41
C ILE A 60 19.16 15.70 -9.10
N VAL A 61 19.97 15.49 -8.06
CA VAL A 61 19.87 16.15 -6.75
C VAL A 61 21.19 16.83 -6.46
N ASP A 62 21.16 18.12 -6.16
CA ASP A 62 22.35 18.95 -5.90
C ASP A 62 23.44 18.83 -6.98
N GLY A 63 23.02 18.76 -8.25
CA GLY A 63 23.91 18.62 -9.41
C GLY A 63 24.52 17.23 -9.60
N SER A 64 24.17 16.27 -8.75
CA SER A 64 24.65 14.88 -8.82
C SER A 64 23.56 13.95 -9.32
N LEU A 65 23.94 12.98 -10.15
CA LEU A 65 23.03 11.92 -10.60
C LEU A 65 22.71 10.99 -9.43
N VAL A 66 21.43 10.80 -9.19
CA VAL A 66 20.88 9.79 -8.28
C VAL A 66 21.09 8.42 -8.93
N ASP A 67 21.92 7.60 -8.32
CA ASP A 67 22.26 6.26 -8.83
C ASP A 67 22.38 5.27 -7.67
N ALA A 68 22.25 3.98 -7.98
CA ALA A 68 22.47 2.90 -7.03
C ALA A 68 23.97 2.65 -6.81
N ALA A 69 24.34 1.96 -5.72
CA ALA A 69 25.71 1.55 -5.47
C ALA A 69 26.25 0.58 -6.55
N ASP A 70 27.58 0.57 -6.79
CA ASP A 70 28.23 -0.33 -7.75
C ASP A 70 27.89 -1.81 -7.49
N ALA A 71 27.80 -2.16 -6.22
CA ALA A 71 27.44 -3.49 -5.76
C ALA A 71 26.03 -3.94 -6.19
N VAL A 72 25.11 -3.00 -6.48
CA VAL A 72 23.79 -3.35 -7.03
C VAL A 72 23.92 -3.86 -8.46
N TYR A 73 24.73 -3.19 -9.29
CA TYR A 73 24.98 -3.59 -10.67
C TYR A 73 25.78 -4.89 -10.80
N ALA A 74 26.75 -5.10 -9.90
CA ALA A 74 27.57 -6.31 -9.84
C ALA A 74 26.93 -7.43 -8.99
N GLY A 75 25.67 -7.23 -8.56
CA GLY A 75 24.96 -8.11 -7.65
C GLY A 75 24.63 -9.48 -8.24
N PRO A 76 24.12 -10.40 -7.39
CA PRO A 76 23.79 -11.77 -7.80
C PRO A 76 22.47 -11.89 -8.58
N VAL A 77 21.69 -10.80 -8.69
CA VAL A 77 20.38 -10.79 -9.37
C VAL A 77 20.39 -9.87 -10.59
N PRO A 78 19.59 -10.15 -11.63
CA PRO A 78 19.47 -9.30 -12.80
C PRO A 78 19.02 -7.87 -12.45
N VAL A 79 19.52 -6.91 -13.23
CA VAL A 79 19.16 -5.49 -13.13
C VAL A 79 18.58 -5.01 -14.46
N LEU A 80 17.39 -4.41 -14.40
CA LEU A 80 16.74 -3.67 -15.48
C LEU A 80 16.89 -2.17 -15.23
N THR A 81 17.27 -1.39 -16.24
CA THR A 81 17.32 0.07 -16.16
C THR A 81 16.25 0.72 -17.04
N ILE A 82 15.40 1.56 -16.45
CA ILE A 82 14.37 2.33 -17.17
C ILE A 82 14.71 3.81 -17.03
N ASP A 83 14.92 4.50 -18.15
CA ASP A 83 15.31 5.90 -18.20
C ASP A 83 16.49 6.20 -17.24
N HIS A 84 17.43 5.26 -17.15
CA HIS A 84 18.54 5.30 -16.19
C HIS A 84 19.84 4.83 -16.84
N ALA A 85 20.60 5.77 -17.37
CA ALA A 85 21.85 5.53 -18.08
C ALA A 85 23.07 6.04 -17.29
N ALA A 86 23.30 5.48 -16.10
CA ALA A 86 24.43 5.86 -15.23
C ALA A 86 25.70 5.06 -15.54
N ARG A 87 25.70 3.76 -15.21
CA ARG A 87 26.86 2.86 -15.40
C ARG A 87 26.77 1.93 -16.60
N ARG A 88 25.57 1.80 -17.18
CA ARG A 88 25.28 1.07 -18.41
C ARG A 88 24.20 1.84 -19.19
N PRO A 89 24.06 1.62 -20.51
CA PRO A 89 22.91 2.13 -21.25
C PRO A 89 21.59 1.71 -20.59
N ALA A 90 20.56 2.54 -20.75
CA ALA A 90 19.23 2.18 -20.32
C ALA A 90 18.72 0.97 -21.13
N ASP A 91 18.09 0.00 -20.48
CA ASP A 91 17.42 -1.10 -21.18
C ASP A 91 16.13 -0.62 -21.83
N LEU A 92 15.45 0.32 -21.17
CA LEU A 92 14.32 1.07 -21.72
C LEU A 92 14.64 2.56 -21.65
N ASP A 93 14.58 3.26 -22.78
CA ASP A 93 14.87 4.71 -22.84
C ASP A 93 13.86 5.57 -22.06
N GLY A 94 12.71 5.01 -21.70
CA GLY A 94 11.62 5.71 -21.02
C GLY A 94 10.57 4.75 -20.48
N MET A 95 9.69 5.26 -19.62
CA MET A 95 8.51 4.52 -19.18
C MET A 95 7.58 4.26 -20.37
N PRO A 96 7.17 3.00 -20.62
CA PRO A 96 6.21 2.68 -21.68
C PRO A 96 4.88 3.46 -21.56
N ALA A 97 4.32 3.83 -22.72
CA ALA A 97 3.22 4.79 -22.82
C ALA A 97 1.93 4.34 -22.11
N ASP A 98 1.65 3.04 -22.11
CA ASP A 98 0.46 2.45 -21.50
C ASP A 98 0.80 1.14 -20.75
N ASP A 99 -0.16 0.66 -19.98
CA ASP A 99 0.04 -0.49 -19.09
C ASP A 99 0.24 -1.80 -19.85
N ALA A 100 -0.28 -1.91 -21.09
CA ALA A 100 -0.07 -3.09 -21.93
C ALA A 100 1.38 -3.14 -22.44
N ALA A 101 1.88 -2.03 -22.99
CA ALA A 101 3.27 -1.91 -23.43
C ALA A 101 4.25 -2.08 -22.25
N LEU A 102 3.91 -1.55 -21.07
CA LEU A 102 4.70 -1.75 -19.86
C LEU A 102 4.74 -3.24 -19.47
N ALA A 103 3.59 -3.90 -19.44
CA ALA A 103 3.51 -5.32 -19.13
C ALA A 103 4.35 -6.16 -20.11
N GLU A 104 4.22 -5.91 -21.42
CA GLU A 104 5.01 -6.60 -22.45
C GLU A 104 6.51 -6.41 -22.26
N SER A 105 6.95 -5.19 -21.96
CA SER A 105 8.36 -4.85 -21.75
C SER A 105 8.95 -5.51 -20.49
N LEU A 106 8.13 -5.70 -19.45
CA LEU A 106 8.56 -6.31 -18.19
C LEU A 106 8.65 -7.84 -18.27
N ARG A 107 7.82 -8.51 -19.10
CA ARG A 107 7.75 -9.98 -19.13
C ARG A 107 9.09 -10.68 -19.35
N PRO A 108 9.94 -10.29 -20.31
CA PRO A 108 11.24 -10.94 -20.51
C PRO A 108 12.15 -10.78 -19.29
N PHE A 109 12.15 -9.61 -18.66
CA PHE A 109 12.95 -9.38 -17.46
C PHE A 109 12.45 -10.24 -16.29
N LEU A 110 11.14 -10.22 -16.01
CA LEU A 110 10.56 -10.92 -14.86
C LEU A 110 10.66 -12.44 -14.98
N PHE A 111 10.31 -13.00 -16.14
CA PHE A 111 10.14 -14.44 -16.29
C PHE A 111 11.35 -15.13 -16.89
N ASP A 112 12.05 -14.50 -17.84
CA ASP A 112 13.17 -15.14 -18.52
C ASP A 112 14.50 -14.84 -17.83
N GLN A 113 14.75 -13.59 -17.45
CA GLN A 113 16.01 -13.19 -16.80
C GLN A 113 16.00 -13.47 -15.30
N CYS A 114 14.95 -13.03 -14.58
CA CYS A 114 14.85 -13.20 -13.13
C CYS A 114 14.34 -14.59 -12.73
N GLY A 115 13.70 -15.32 -13.66
CA GLY A 115 13.08 -16.61 -13.37
C GLY A 115 12.01 -16.53 -12.28
N ALA A 116 11.31 -15.40 -12.16
CA ALA A 116 10.31 -15.19 -11.12
C ALA A 116 9.05 -16.02 -11.42
N GLU A 117 8.51 -16.68 -10.41
CA GLU A 117 7.25 -17.39 -10.51
C GLU A 117 6.06 -16.50 -10.15
N LYS A 118 4.88 -16.82 -10.69
CA LYS A 118 3.64 -16.08 -10.41
C LYS A 118 3.07 -16.44 -9.04
N THR A 119 3.78 -16.04 -7.99
CA THR A 119 3.48 -16.36 -6.58
C THR A 119 2.70 -15.27 -5.85
N TRP A 120 2.44 -14.13 -6.51
CA TRP A 120 1.61 -13.06 -5.97
C TRP A 120 0.15 -13.24 -6.43
N ASP A 121 -0.66 -13.78 -5.53
CA ASP A 121 -2.11 -13.89 -5.65
C ASP A 121 -2.80 -13.46 -4.35
N MET A 122 -4.06 -13.00 -4.46
CA MET A 122 -4.80 -12.46 -3.32
C MET A 122 -5.23 -13.53 -2.31
N ASP A 123 -5.45 -14.77 -2.74
CA ASP A 123 -5.90 -15.83 -1.83
C ASP A 123 -4.76 -16.23 -0.88
N THR A 124 -3.57 -16.45 -1.42
CA THR A 124 -2.34 -16.71 -0.67
C THR A 124 -1.97 -15.51 0.19
N PHE A 125 -2.05 -14.29 -0.35
CA PHE A 125 -1.77 -13.08 0.43
C PHE A 125 -2.69 -12.96 1.64
N VAL A 126 -4.00 -13.16 1.46
CA VAL A 126 -4.96 -13.10 2.57
C VAL A 126 -4.68 -14.19 3.60
N ALA A 127 -4.35 -15.41 3.18
CA ALA A 127 -3.99 -16.48 4.10
C ALA A 127 -2.73 -16.13 4.93
N ASP A 128 -1.67 -15.65 4.27
CA ASP A 128 -0.42 -15.25 4.92
C ASP A 128 -0.65 -14.07 5.89
N GLN A 129 -1.46 -13.07 5.52
CA GLN A 129 -1.77 -11.95 6.40
C GLN A 129 -2.61 -12.37 7.61
N VAL A 130 -3.60 -13.25 7.42
CA VAL A 130 -4.40 -13.79 8.53
C VAL A 130 -3.49 -14.48 9.55
N ASP A 131 -2.54 -15.29 9.12
CA ASP A 131 -1.61 -15.97 10.00
C ASP A 131 -0.64 -15.01 10.70
N ARG A 132 -0.15 -13.99 9.99
CA ARG A 132 0.68 -12.93 10.59
C ARG A 132 -0.08 -12.17 11.67
N ILE A 133 -1.31 -11.76 11.39
CA ILE A 133 -2.18 -11.06 12.33
C ILE A 133 -2.41 -11.91 13.58
N ARG A 134 -2.75 -13.21 13.42
CA ARG A 134 -2.95 -14.12 14.55
C ARG A 134 -1.72 -14.22 15.44
N ARG A 135 -0.53 -14.37 14.84
CA ARG A 135 0.74 -14.45 15.59
C ARG A 135 1.06 -13.14 16.31
N GLN A 136 0.83 -12.01 15.65
CA GLN A 136 1.14 -10.69 16.21
C GLN A 136 0.16 -10.30 17.33
N VAL A 137 -1.13 -10.60 17.18
CA VAL A 137 -2.16 -10.24 18.15
C VAL A 137 -2.17 -11.22 19.33
N GLY A 138 -1.99 -12.52 19.07
CA GLY A 138 -2.12 -13.56 20.09
C GLY A 138 -3.47 -13.49 20.78
N ASP A 139 -3.46 -13.39 22.12
CA ASP A 139 -4.66 -13.27 22.95
C ASP A 139 -5.11 -11.81 23.18
N GLY A 140 -4.45 -10.85 22.52
CA GLY A 140 -4.76 -9.43 22.63
C GLY A 140 -6.13 -9.05 22.04
N LYS A 141 -6.54 -7.81 22.26
CA LYS A 141 -7.72 -7.21 21.61
C LYS A 141 -7.27 -6.11 20.66
N VAL A 142 -8.01 -5.93 19.57
CA VAL A 142 -7.72 -4.91 18.56
C VAL A 142 -8.89 -3.93 18.50
N LEU A 143 -8.59 -2.63 18.56
CA LEU A 143 -9.56 -1.56 18.34
C LEU A 143 -9.35 -0.99 16.93
N LEU A 144 -10.43 -0.83 16.16
CA LEU A 144 -10.40 -0.30 14.80
C LEU A 144 -11.45 0.80 14.61
N ALA A 145 -11.02 1.97 14.15
CA ALA A 145 -11.91 2.99 13.63
C ALA A 145 -12.40 2.59 12.23
N LEU A 146 -13.70 2.30 12.11
CA LEU A 146 -14.33 1.91 10.85
C LEU A 146 -15.00 3.13 10.23
N SER A 147 -14.38 3.71 9.19
CA SER A 147 -14.90 4.94 8.57
C SER A 147 -16.01 4.69 7.54
N GLY A 148 -16.11 3.45 7.03
CA GLY A 148 -16.93 3.10 5.86
C GLY A 148 -16.18 3.21 4.53
N GLY A 149 -14.95 3.76 4.54
CA GLY A 149 -14.05 3.69 3.40
C GLY A 149 -13.57 2.27 3.13
N VAL A 150 -13.19 1.99 1.87
CA VAL A 150 -12.77 0.66 1.40
C VAL A 150 -11.63 0.10 2.26
N ASP A 151 -10.60 0.89 2.53
CA ASP A 151 -9.41 0.42 3.26
C ASP A 151 -9.75 -0.06 4.67
N SER A 152 -10.45 0.78 5.47
CA SER A 152 -10.87 0.41 6.82
C SER A 152 -11.82 -0.79 6.83
N SER A 153 -12.64 -0.93 5.79
CA SER A 153 -13.59 -2.03 5.64
C SER A 153 -12.88 -3.36 5.29
N VAL A 154 -11.90 -3.33 4.40
CA VAL A 154 -11.07 -4.50 4.06
C VAL A 154 -10.22 -4.92 5.25
N VAL A 155 -9.62 -3.97 5.97
CA VAL A 155 -8.88 -4.25 7.22
C VAL A 155 -9.80 -4.86 8.27
N ALA A 156 -11.02 -4.34 8.46
CA ALA A 156 -12.00 -4.91 9.37
C ALA A 156 -12.33 -6.36 8.98
N ALA A 157 -12.64 -6.62 7.71
CA ALA A 157 -12.95 -7.97 7.23
C ALA A 157 -11.77 -8.95 7.44
N LEU A 158 -10.54 -8.49 7.18
CA LEU A 158 -9.33 -9.29 7.38
C LEU A 158 -9.08 -9.60 8.86
N LEU A 159 -9.27 -8.62 9.75
CA LEU A 159 -9.15 -8.79 11.19
C LEU A 159 -10.25 -9.71 11.73
N ILE A 160 -11.50 -9.59 11.28
CA ILE A 160 -12.60 -10.51 11.66
C ILE A 160 -12.24 -11.94 11.27
N ARG A 161 -11.72 -12.15 10.05
CA ARG A 161 -11.27 -13.47 9.59
C ARG A 161 -10.11 -14.02 10.42
N ALA A 162 -9.21 -13.16 10.88
CA ALA A 162 -8.03 -13.56 11.62
C ALA A 162 -8.31 -13.84 13.11
N ILE A 163 -8.96 -12.90 13.79
CA ILE A 163 -9.07 -12.83 15.26
C ILE A 163 -10.53 -12.70 15.76
N GLY A 164 -11.51 -12.73 14.86
CA GLY A 164 -12.94 -12.78 15.18
C GLY A 164 -13.35 -11.71 16.19
N LYS A 165 -13.89 -12.15 17.34
CA LYS A 165 -14.45 -11.29 18.40
C LYS A 165 -13.40 -10.52 19.21
N GLN A 166 -12.10 -10.77 19.01
CA GLN A 166 -11.04 -9.94 19.58
C GLN A 166 -10.98 -8.55 18.95
N LEU A 167 -11.56 -8.39 17.74
CA LEU A 167 -11.71 -7.10 17.09
C LEU A 167 -12.91 -6.36 17.68
N HIS A 168 -12.69 -5.09 18.04
CA HIS A 168 -13.70 -4.11 18.36
C HIS A 168 -13.66 -3.00 17.32
N CYS A 169 -14.73 -2.82 16.57
CA CYS A 169 -14.87 -1.71 15.63
C CYS A 169 -15.66 -0.58 16.26
N VAL A 170 -15.30 0.66 15.93
CA VAL A 170 -16.10 1.85 16.24
C VAL A 170 -16.41 2.58 14.94
N HIS A 171 -17.68 2.75 14.64
CA HIS A 171 -18.15 3.57 13.51
C HIS A 171 -18.85 4.82 14.06
N VAL A 172 -18.31 5.99 13.72
CA VAL A 172 -18.84 7.29 14.13
C VAL A 172 -19.57 7.92 12.95
N ASN A 173 -20.89 8.07 13.07
CA ASN A 173 -21.67 8.91 12.17
C ASN A 173 -21.55 10.36 12.62
N HIS A 174 -20.78 11.15 11.88
CA HIS A 174 -20.61 12.59 12.14
C HIS A 174 -21.64 13.46 11.37
N GLY A 175 -22.66 12.86 10.74
CA GLY A 175 -23.73 13.60 10.05
C GLY A 175 -23.34 14.24 8.71
N LEU A 176 -22.15 13.91 8.18
CA LEU A 176 -21.64 14.42 6.89
C LEU A 176 -21.38 13.28 5.89
N MET A 177 -21.96 12.11 6.15
CA MET A 177 -21.85 10.91 5.30
C MET A 177 -22.83 10.99 4.12
N ARG A 178 -22.66 10.13 3.11
CA ARG A 178 -23.65 9.99 2.03
C ARG A 178 -24.92 9.33 2.56
N LYS A 179 -26.02 9.52 1.84
CA LYS A 179 -27.32 8.93 2.16
C LYS A 179 -27.21 7.41 2.27
N GLY A 180 -27.56 6.86 3.43
CA GLY A 180 -27.59 5.41 3.67
C GLY A 180 -26.23 4.78 3.96
N GLU A 181 -25.15 5.56 3.99
CA GLU A 181 -23.78 5.01 4.11
C GLU A 181 -23.54 4.36 5.47
N SER A 182 -23.95 5.02 6.56
CA SER A 182 -23.81 4.48 7.92
C SER A 182 -24.65 3.22 8.11
N GLU A 183 -25.87 3.19 7.57
CA GLU A 183 -26.77 2.04 7.61
C GLU A 183 -26.17 0.83 6.87
N GLN A 184 -25.58 1.06 5.69
CA GLN A 184 -24.90 0.01 4.93
C GLN A 184 -23.70 -0.56 5.69
N VAL A 185 -22.90 0.30 6.33
CA VAL A 185 -21.77 -0.15 7.18
C VAL A 185 -22.27 -1.04 8.32
N LEU A 186 -23.35 -0.65 9.00
CA LEU A 186 -23.94 -1.45 10.06
C LEU A 186 -24.50 -2.78 9.56
N GLU A 187 -25.19 -2.78 8.42
CA GLU A 187 -25.73 -3.99 7.81
C GLU A 187 -24.62 -5.00 7.48
N VAL A 188 -23.57 -4.56 6.80
CA VAL A 188 -22.45 -5.43 6.40
C VAL A 188 -21.71 -5.93 7.64
N PHE A 189 -21.23 -5.03 8.50
CA PHE A 189 -20.32 -5.43 9.56
C PHE A 189 -21.02 -6.06 10.75
N ARG A 190 -22.15 -5.51 11.21
CA ARG A 190 -22.89 -6.08 12.33
C ARG A 190 -23.83 -7.19 11.88
N GLY A 191 -24.53 -7.02 10.75
CA GLY A 191 -25.56 -7.95 10.29
C GLY A 191 -25.00 -9.18 9.57
N GLN A 192 -24.03 -9.00 8.66
CA GLN A 192 -23.53 -10.08 7.81
C GLN A 192 -22.23 -10.70 8.33
N LEU A 193 -21.31 -9.88 8.85
CA LEU A 193 -19.99 -10.32 9.32
C LEU A 193 -19.91 -10.53 10.84
N ASP A 194 -21.00 -10.30 11.57
CA ASP A 194 -21.09 -10.46 13.03
C ASP A 194 -19.93 -9.77 13.78
N ALA A 195 -19.53 -8.59 13.31
CA ALA A 195 -18.49 -7.78 13.92
C ALA A 195 -18.95 -7.23 15.26
N ASN A 196 -18.03 -7.18 16.23
CA ASN A 196 -18.25 -6.43 17.46
C ASN A 196 -18.09 -4.92 17.17
N LEU A 197 -19.18 -4.32 16.72
CA LEU A 197 -19.21 -2.94 16.22
C LEU A 197 -19.99 -2.03 17.16
N VAL A 198 -19.34 -1.01 17.68
CA VAL A 198 -19.95 0.13 18.37
C VAL A 198 -20.34 1.18 17.33
N PHE A 199 -21.59 1.63 17.39
CA PHE A 199 -22.10 2.71 16.55
C PHE A 199 -22.30 3.96 17.41
N VAL A 200 -21.71 5.07 16.98
CA VAL A 200 -21.87 6.36 17.65
C VAL A 200 -22.50 7.33 16.67
N ASP A 201 -23.72 7.76 16.95
CA ASP A 201 -24.33 8.88 16.23
C ASP A 201 -23.95 10.20 16.91
N ALA A 202 -23.02 10.91 16.29
CA ALA A 202 -22.54 12.21 16.75
C ALA A 202 -23.01 13.35 15.81
N SER A 203 -24.01 13.11 14.96
CA SER A 203 -24.44 14.07 13.93
C SER A 203 -24.76 15.45 14.50
N GLU A 204 -25.56 15.52 15.57
CA GLU A 204 -25.91 16.80 16.22
C GLU A 204 -24.68 17.52 16.80
N ARG A 205 -23.74 16.76 17.39
CA ARG A 205 -22.51 17.29 17.98
C ARG A 205 -21.63 17.95 16.92
N PHE A 206 -21.44 17.29 15.78
CA PHE A 206 -20.64 17.83 14.67
C PHE A 206 -21.33 19.01 13.99
N LEU A 207 -22.62 18.89 13.65
CA LEU A 207 -23.38 19.96 13.00
C LEU A 207 -23.49 21.20 13.90
N GLY A 208 -23.67 21.01 15.21
CA GLY A 208 -23.66 22.09 16.19
C GLY A 208 -22.35 22.88 16.16
N LYS A 209 -21.20 22.19 16.18
CA LYS A 209 -19.87 22.84 16.11
C LYS A 209 -19.56 23.53 14.78
N LEU A 210 -20.26 23.16 13.72
CA LEU A 210 -20.11 23.77 12.40
C LEU A 210 -21.04 24.96 12.17
N THR A 211 -21.92 25.28 13.12
CA THR A 211 -22.85 26.40 13.02
C THR A 211 -22.10 27.72 12.87
N GLY A 212 -22.40 28.46 11.80
CA GLY A 212 -21.77 29.77 11.53
C GLY A 212 -20.32 29.69 11.02
N VAL A 213 -19.76 28.50 10.80
CA VAL A 213 -18.39 28.35 10.30
C VAL A 213 -18.40 28.28 8.77
N SER A 214 -17.89 29.32 8.13
CA SER A 214 -17.77 29.40 6.66
C SER A 214 -16.37 29.03 6.15
N ASP A 215 -15.32 29.31 6.94
CA ASP A 215 -13.94 29.05 6.54
C ASP A 215 -13.64 27.54 6.41
N PRO A 216 -13.22 27.07 5.22
CA PRO A 216 -13.06 25.63 4.98
C PRO A 216 -11.93 24.99 5.79
N GLU A 217 -10.86 25.71 6.12
CA GLU A 217 -9.78 25.18 6.96
C GLU A 217 -10.25 25.00 8.39
N GLN A 218 -10.98 25.97 8.93
CA GLN A 218 -11.59 25.90 10.24
C GLN A 218 -12.59 24.75 10.32
N LYS A 219 -13.42 24.54 9.29
CA LYS A 219 -14.33 23.36 9.21
C LYS A 219 -13.55 22.05 9.30
N ARG A 220 -12.45 21.90 8.54
CA ARG A 220 -11.60 20.69 8.58
C ARG A 220 -11.00 20.46 9.96
N LYS A 221 -10.47 21.51 10.60
CA LYS A 221 -9.90 21.43 11.95
C LYS A 221 -10.95 21.03 12.99
N ILE A 222 -12.15 21.60 12.91
CA ILE A 222 -13.27 21.26 13.79
C ILE A 222 -13.65 19.79 13.62
N ILE A 223 -13.92 19.33 12.39
CA ILE A 223 -14.34 17.95 12.13
C ILE A 223 -13.26 16.95 12.59
N GLY A 224 -12.00 17.19 12.22
CA GLY A 224 -10.90 16.29 12.59
C GLY A 224 -10.68 16.21 14.10
N SER A 225 -10.63 17.36 14.78
CA SER A 225 -10.44 17.38 16.24
C SER A 225 -11.62 16.78 16.99
N GLU A 226 -12.85 16.97 16.49
CA GLU A 226 -14.02 16.41 17.13
C GLU A 226 -14.13 14.90 16.94
N PHE A 227 -13.76 14.39 15.78
CA PHE A 227 -13.71 12.95 15.53
C PHE A 227 -12.77 12.23 16.50
N ILE A 228 -11.59 12.81 16.74
CA ILE A 228 -10.63 12.25 17.71
C ILE A 228 -11.28 12.17 19.10
N ARG A 229 -11.90 13.24 19.58
CA ARG A 229 -12.55 13.27 20.91
C ARG A 229 -13.67 12.26 21.03
N VAL A 230 -14.51 12.12 20.02
CA VAL A 230 -15.61 11.14 20.00
C VAL A 230 -15.07 9.70 19.98
N PHE A 231 -13.92 9.47 19.36
CA PHE A 231 -13.29 8.14 19.33
C PHE A 231 -12.55 7.79 20.63
N GLU A 232 -12.09 8.79 21.40
CA GLU A 232 -11.43 8.61 22.70
C GLU A 232 -12.41 8.30 23.86
N GLU A 233 -13.69 8.65 23.72
CA GLU A 233 -14.78 8.41 24.69
C GLU A 233 -15.22 6.93 24.74
#